data_AF-A0A067NJY3-F1
#
_entry.id   AF-A0A067NJY3-F1
#
_cell.length_a   1.000
_cell.length_b   1.000
_cell.length_c   1.000
_cell.angle_alpha   90.00
_cell.angle_beta   90.00
_cell.angle_gamma   90.00
#
_symmetry.space_group_name_H-M   'P 1'
#
loop_
_entity.id
_entity.type
_entity.pdbx_description
1 polymer ?
#
loop_
_entity_poly.entity_id
_entity_poly.type
_entity_poly.pdbx_seq_one_letter_code
_entity_poly.pdbx_strand_id
1 'polypeptide(L)'
;FPRGLARKFVPKFIGPLLISRDFGNSSYEIQLPRDLVQRGMHNVFHASLLRMHVPNDDRLFPGRSWDQISSVESQGKEWAVKDIRSHSGMKTESIFEIEWASGDVTWLPYREIKHLHALERYLEVAGVDTIEELP
;
A
#
# COMPACT_ATOMS: atom_id res chain seq x y z
N PHE A 1 15.09 -0.75 -4.37
CA PHE A 1 13.75 -1.36 -4.17
C PHE A 1 13.71 -2.03 -2.81
N PRO A 2 12.58 -1.94 -2.07
CA PRO A 2 12.47 -2.60 -0.78
C PRO A 2 12.64 -4.12 -0.93
N ARG A 3 13.39 -4.74 -0.02
CA ARG A 3 13.53 -6.21 0.02
C ARG A 3 12.18 -6.82 0.42
N GLY A 4 11.71 -7.82 -0.33
CA GLY A 4 10.47 -8.57 0.00
C GLY A 4 9.26 -8.32 -0.91
N LEU A 5 9.31 -7.36 -1.85
CA LEU A 5 8.22 -7.14 -2.82
C LEU A 5 8.40 -7.98 -4.09
N ALA A 6 7.35 -8.70 -4.49
CA ALA A 6 7.34 -9.42 -5.76
C ALA A 6 7.36 -8.43 -6.94
N ARG A 7 8.37 -8.54 -7.81
CA ARG A 7 8.59 -7.65 -8.98
C ARG A 7 7.38 -7.55 -9.92
N LYS A 8 6.46 -8.53 -9.89
CA LYS A 8 5.29 -8.61 -10.77
C LYS A 8 4.26 -7.51 -10.50
N PHE A 9 4.23 -6.94 -9.29
CA PHE A 9 3.25 -5.93 -8.90
C PHE A 9 3.82 -4.52 -8.81
N VAL A 10 5.10 -4.32 -9.15
CA VAL A 10 5.74 -3.01 -9.12
C VAL A 10 5.56 -2.33 -10.49
N PRO A 11 5.00 -1.11 -10.54
CA PRO A 11 4.88 -0.38 -11.79
C PRO A 11 6.24 -0.17 -12.45
N LYS A 12 6.33 -0.47 -13.74
CA LYS A 12 7.57 -0.30 -14.51
C LYS A 12 7.86 1.17 -14.87
N PHE A 13 6.80 1.97 -14.99
CA PHE A 13 6.87 3.39 -15.31
C PHE A 13 6.15 4.16 -14.22
N ILE A 14 6.65 5.35 -13.91
CA ILE A 14 5.95 6.34 -13.08
C ILE A 14 4.93 7.08 -13.95
N GLY A 15 3.87 7.60 -13.32
CA GLY A 15 2.63 8.08 -13.94
C GLY A 15 2.76 9.13 -15.06
N PRO A 16 1.64 9.73 -15.50
CA PRO A 16 1.70 10.79 -16.49
C PRO A 16 2.52 11.96 -15.97
N LEU A 17 3.60 12.29 -16.67
CA LEU A 17 4.43 13.45 -16.37
C LEU A 17 4.44 14.39 -17.57
N LEU A 18 4.42 15.68 -17.28
CA LEU A 18 4.43 16.71 -18.30
C LEU A 18 5.86 16.92 -18.80
N ILE A 19 6.02 16.94 -20.11
CA ILE A 19 7.27 17.38 -20.75
C ILE A 19 7.30 18.91 -20.67
N SER A 20 8.30 19.45 -19.98
CA SER A 20 8.49 20.89 -19.81
C SER A 20 9.31 21.49 -20.95
N ARG A 21 10.23 20.72 -21.53
CA ARG A 21 11.14 21.20 -22.59
C ARG A 21 11.64 20.04 -23.46
N ASP A 22 11.82 20.31 -24.74
CA ASP A 22 12.53 19.45 -25.69
C ASP A 22 13.90 20.08 -26.02
N PHE A 23 14.97 19.28 -25.97
CA PHE A 23 16.33 19.71 -26.28
C PHE A 23 16.73 19.44 -27.75
N GLY A 24 15.89 18.80 -28.56
CA GLY A 24 16.15 18.50 -29.97
C GLY A 24 17.19 17.40 -30.22
N ASN A 25 17.73 16.79 -29.17
CA ASN A 25 18.68 15.67 -29.24
C ASN A 25 18.06 14.37 -28.71
N SER A 26 16.74 14.22 -28.86
CA SER A 26 15.95 13.12 -28.27
C SER A 26 15.98 13.08 -26.74
N SER A 27 16.35 14.17 -26.07
CA SER A 27 16.22 14.31 -24.62
C SER A 27 15.15 15.33 -24.28
N TYR A 28 14.39 15.03 -23.23
CA TYR A 28 13.26 15.85 -22.79
C TYR A 28 13.39 16.14 -21.30
N GLU A 29 13.09 17.37 -20.92
CA GLU A 29 12.92 17.78 -19.53
C GLU A 29 11.48 17.47 -19.10
N ILE A 30 11.33 16.85 -17.93
CA ILE A 30 10.05 16.39 -17.41
C ILE A 30 9.81 17.00 -16.05
N GLN A 31 8.56 17.35 -15.76
CA GLN A 31 8.14 17.82 -14.46
C GLN A 31 8.07 16.65 -13.46
N LEU A 32 9.19 16.38 -12.79
CA LEU A 32 9.26 15.35 -11.74
C LEU A 32 8.61 15.83 -10.44
N PRO A 33 7.91 14.94 -9.71
CA PRO A 33 7.51 15.18 -8.32
C PRO A 33 8.71 15.55 -7.44
N ARG A 34 8.49 16.46 -6.49
CA ARG A 34 9.54 17.00 -5.60
C ARG A 34 10.28 15.89 -4.84
N ASP A 35 9.58 14.86 -4.42
CA ASP A 35 10.14 13.74 -3.65
C ASP A 35 11.21 12.96 -4.45
N LEU A 36 11.04 12.85 -5.77
CA LEU A 36 12.02 12.19 -6.66
C LEU A 36 13.24 13.07 -6.88
N VAL A 37 13.03 14.38 -7.04
CA VAL A 37 14.12 15.35 -7.17
C VAL A 37 14.97 15.39 -5.89
N GLN A 38 14.34 15.38 -4.72
CA GLN A 38 15.03 15.32 -3.42
C GLN A 38 15.89 14.05 -3.26
N ARG A 39 15.49 12.94 -3.90
CA ARG A 39 16.26 11.69 -3.95
C ARG A 39 17.39 11.70 -4.99
N GLY A 40 17.62 12.83 -5.66
CA GLY A 40 18.68 13.01 -6.64
C GLY A 40 18.34 12.54 -8.05
N MET A 41 17.06 12.32 -8.39
CA MET A 41 16.68 12.00 -9.76
C MET A 41 16.77 13.23 -10.66
N HIS A 42 17.52 13.11 -11.75
CA HIS A 42 17.58 14.13 -12.80
C HIS A 42 16.26 14.19 -13.57
N ASN A 43 15.83 15.40 -13.94
CA ASN A 43 14.58 15.64 -14.64
C ASN A 43 14.68 15.55 -16.17
N VAL A 44 15.87 15.26 -16.72
CA VAL A 44 16.11 15.12 -18.15
C VAL A 44 16.28 13.64 -18.51
N PHE A 45 15.48 13.16 -19.45
CA PHE A 45 15.48 11.77 -19.89
C PHE A 45 15.53 11.67 -21.41
N HIS A 46 16.22 10.65 -21.90
CA HIS A 46 16.19 10.29 -23.31
C HIS A 46 14.84 9.68 -23.70
N ALA A 47 14.39 9.91 -24.94
CA ALA A 47 13.11 9.48 -25.50
C ALA A 47 12.82 7.98 -25.30
N SER A 48 13.87 7.14 -25.33
CA SER A 48 13.76 5.68 -25.16
C SER A 48 13.26 5.25 -23.77
N LEU A 49 13.42 6.11 -22.75
CA LEU A 49 12.92 5.89 -21.40
C LEU A 49 11.49 6.40 -21.20
N LEU A 50 10.97 7.15 -22.17
CA LEU A 50 9.64 7.75 -22.11
C LEU A 50 8.62 6.87 -22.82
N ARG A 51 7.38 6.93 -22.32
CA ARG A 51 6.23 6.24 -22.91
C ARG A 51 5.08 7.21 -22.99
N MET A 52 4.38 7.18 -24.13
CA MET A 52 3.15 7.94 -24.29
C MET A 52 2.13 7.47 -23.24
N HIS A 53 1.54 8.43 -22.53
CA HIS A 53 0.49 8.14 -21.57
C HIS A 53 -0.78 7.75 -22.31
N VAL A 54 -1.35 6.60 -21.94
CA VAL A 54 -2.67 6.15 -22.38
C VAL A 54 -3.60 6.25 -21.17
N PRO A 55 -4.65 7.10 -21.22
CA PRO A 55 -5.59 7.21 -20.12
C PRO A 55 -6.32 5.90 -19.87
N ASN A 56 -6.68 5.64 -18.60
CA ASN A 56 -7.48 4.48 -18.23
C ASN A 56 -8.89 4.60 -18.79
N ASP A 57 -9.46 3.50 -19.27
CA ASP A 57 -10.90 3.43 -19.57
C ASP A 57 -11.64 3.01 -18.30
N ASP A 58 -12.25 3.98 -17.61
CA ASP A 58 -12.92 3.75 -16.34
C ASP A 58 -14.19 2.89 -16.46
N ARG A 59 -14.73 2.72 -17.68
CA ARG A 59 -15.89 1.83 -17.90
C ARG A 59 -15.46 0.37 -17.92
N LEU A 60 -14.27 0.09 -18.46
CA LEU A 60 -13.71 -1.26 -18.55
C LEU A 60 -12.89 -1.64 -17.32
N PHE A 61 -12.25 -0.66 -16.67
CA PHE A 61 -11.34 -0.86 -15.55
C PHE A 61 -11.63 0.12 -14.39
N PRO A 62 -12.79 -0.01 -13.72
CA PRO A 62 -13.12 0.81 -12.57
C PRO A 62 -12.13 0.57 -11.41
N GLY A 63 -11.77 1.63 -10.69
CA GLY A 63 -10.91 1.55 -9.50
C GLY A 63 -9.40 1.49 -9.76
N ARG A 64 -8.95 1.73 -11.00
CA ARG A 64 -7.52 1.73 -11.35
C ARG A 64 -6.89 3.13 -11.19
N SER A 65 -6.64 3.57 -9.96
CA SER A 65 -5.95 4.85 -9.68
C SER A 65 -4.44 4.68 -9.49
N TRP A 66 -3.65 5.68 -9.92
CA TRP A 66 -2.20 5.68 -9.71
C TRP A 66 -1.84 5.66 -8.22
N ASP A 67 -2.56 6.42 -7.39
CA ASP A 67 -2.34 6.47 -5.94
C ASP A 67 -2.50 5.10 -5.25
N GLN A 68 -3.38 4.25 -5.77
CA GLN A 68 -3.56 2.89 -5.27
C GLN A 68 -2.45 1.91 -5.72
N ILE A 69 -1.82 2.19 -6.87
CA ILE A 69 -0.86 1.28 -7.53
C ILE A 69 0.60 1.68 -7.25
N SER A 70 0.88 2.98 -7.11
CA SER A 70 2.22 3.54 -7.01
C SER A 70 2.78 3.56 -5.59
N SER A 71 1.98 3.17 -4.59
CA SER A 71 2.36 3.22 -3.19
C SER A 71 3.39 2.11 -2.85
N VAL A 72 4.55 2.15 -3.49
CA VAL A 72 5.78 1.46 -3.05
C VAL A 72 6.23 1.98 -1.68
N GLU A 73 5.71 3.13 -1.25
CA GLU A 73 5.91 3.75 0.06
C GLU A 73 4.61 4.07 0.82
N SER A 74 3.55 3.27 0.65
CA SER A 74 2.60 3.19 1.79
C SER A 74 3.31 2.41 2.91
N GLN A 75 4.20 3.10 3.63
CA GLN A 75 4.36 2.81 5.04
C GLN A 75 2.97 2.99 5.65
N GLY A 76 2.29 1.89 5.94
CA GLY A 76 1.11 1.91 6.78
C GLY A 76 -0.14 2.50 6.16
N LYS A 77 -0.53 2.08 4.94
CA LYS A 77 -1.97 1.82 4.76
C LYS A 77 -2.25 0.50 5.46
N GLU A 78 -2.15 0.55 6.80
CA GLU A 78 -2.74 -0.44 7.69
C GLU A 78 -4.16 -0.61 7.15
N TRP A 79 -4.45 -1.81 6.66
CA TRP A 79 -5.76 -2.14 6.15
C TRP A 79 -6.76 -1.71 7.23
N ALA A 80 -7.74 -0.88 6.87
CA ALA A 80 -8.69 -0.35 7.83
C ALA A 80 -9.49 -1.53 8.40
N VAL A 81 -9.05 -2.05 9.53
CA VAL A 81 -9.78 -3.04 10.31
C VAL A 81 -10.94 -2.31 10.96
N LYS A 82 -12.14 -2.81 10.72
CA LYS A 82 -13.34 -2.27 11.35
C LYS A 82 -13.35 -2.70 12.82
N ASP A 83 -13.34 -4.02 13.04
CA ASP A 83 -13.34 -4.59 14.38
C ASP A 83 -12.83 -6.04 14.42
N ILE A 84 -12.55 -6.52 15.62
CA ILE A 84 -12.33 -7.95 15.89
C ILE A 84 -13.62 -8.52 16.50
N ARG A 85 -14.20 -9.52 15.85
CA ARG A 85 -15.49 -10.09 16.25
C ARG A 85 -15.35 -11.18 17.30
N SER A 86 -14.34 -12.02 17.15
CA SER A 86 -14.13 -13.17 18.02
C SER A 86 -12.67 -13.62 17.99
N HIS A 87 -12.31 -14.50 18.92
CA HIS A 87 -11.06 -15.23 18.90
C HIS A 87 -11.30 -16.71 19.18
N SER A 88 -10.33 -17.54 18.80
CA SER A 88 -10.29 -18.97 19.11
C SER A 88 -8.85 -19.38 19.37
N GLY A 89 -8.65 -20.30 20.30
CA GLY A 89 -7.32 -20.68 20.78
C GLY A 89 -6.94 -19.91 22.03
N MET A 90 -5.75 -20.21 22.54
CA MET A 90 -5.28 -19.71 23.83
C MET A 90 -4.06 -18.82 23.64
N LYS A 91 -4.02 -17.71 24.36
CA LYS A 91 -2.85 -16.84 24.46
C LYS A 91 -2.30 -16.41 23.09
N THR A 92 -1.00 -16.60 22.86
CA THR A 92 -0.30 -16.23 21.63
C THR A 92 -0.62 -17.13 20.43
N GLU A 93 -1.20 -18.31 20.67
CA GLU A 93 -1.66 -19.22 19.63
C GLU A 93 -3.10 -18.91 19.18
N SER A 94 -3.70 -17.85 19.74
CA SER A 94 -5.04 -17.39 19.36
C SER A 94 -5.07 -16.90 17.93
N ILE A 95 -6.13 -17.31 17.23
CA ILE A 95 -6.55 -16.76 15.94
C ILE A 95 -7.75 -15.86 16.17
N PHE A 96 -7.84 -14.79 15.40
CA PHE A 96 -8.82 -13.74 15.55
C PHE A 96 -9.64 -13.57 14.28
N GLU A 97 -10.94 -13.45 14.46
CA GLU A 97 -11.88 -13.14 13.38
C GLU A 97 -11.93 -11.62 13.18
N ILE A 98 -11.33 -11.18 12.08
CA ILE A 98 -11.22 -9.76 11.74
C ILE A 98 -12.30 -9.40 10.72
N GLU A 99 -13.07 -8.36 11.02
CA GLU A 99 -13.94 -7.68 10.06
C GLU A 99 -13.18 -6.51 9.42
N TRP A 100 -12.97 -6.58 8.12
CA TRP A 100 -12.33 -5.51 7.34
C TRP A 100 -13.35 -4.40 7.03
N ALA A 101 -12.88 -3.17 6.81
CA ALA A 101 -13.74 -2.07 6.36
C ALA A 101 -14.41 -2.35 5.00
N SER A 102 -13.86 -3.26 4.18
CA SER A 102 -14.50 -3.75 2.95
C SER A 102 -15.73 -4.63 3.21
N GLY A 103 -15.91 -5.12 4.45
CA GLY A 103 -16.92 -6.09 4.83
C GLY A 103 -16.44 -7.54 4.75
N ASP A 104 -15.23 -7.78 4.26
CA ASP A 104 -14.64 -9.13 4.27
C ASP A 104 -14.36 -9.58 5.70
N VAL A 105 -14.36 -10.90 5.92
CA VAL A 105 -14.04 -11.51 7.22
C VAL A 105 -12.95 -12.56 7.05
N THR A 106 -11.90 -12.49 7.86
CA THR A 106 -10.79 -13.45 7.82
C THR A 106 -10.29 -13.80 9.21
N TRP A 107 -9.76 -15.02 9.36
CA TRP A 107 -9.08 -15.46 10.58
C TRP A 107 -7.58 -15.27 10.46
N LEU A 108 -6.96 -14.49 11.36
CA LEU A 108 -5.50 -14.28 11.40
C LEU A 108 -4.92 -14.59 12.78
N PRO A 109 -3.68 -15.10 12.86
CA PRO A 109 -3.01 -15.37 14.13
C PRO A 109 -2.54 -14.08 14.82
N TYR A 110 -2.44 -14.12 16.16
CA TYR A 110 -1.97 -12.99 16.99
C TYR A 110 -0.70 -12.30 16.44
N ARG A 111 0.29 -13.08 16.00
CA ARG A 111 1.57 -12.57 15.47
C ARG A 111 1.41 -11.57 14.32
N GLU A 112 0.35 -11.68 13.53
CA GLU A 112 0.05 -10.84 12.38
C GLU A 112 -0.77 -9.61 12.77
N ILE A 113 -1.51 -9.67 13.88
CA ILE A 113 -2.45 -8.61 14.30
C ILE A 113 -1.98 -7.79 15.50
N LYS A 114 -0.89 -8.18 16.17
CA LYS A 114 -0.37 -7.55 17.39
C LYS A 114 -0.07 -6.05 17.29
N HIS A 115 -0.01 -5.50 16.08
CA HIS A 115 0.26 -4.09 15.80
C HIS A 115 -1.01 -3.28 15.56
N LEU A 116 -2.19 -3.92 15.51
CA LEU A 116 -3.45 -3.28 15.20
C LEU A 116 -4.09 -2.69 16.45
N HIS A 117 -4.49 -1.42 16.40
CA HIS A 117 -5.29 -0.77 17.46
C HIS A 117 -6.65 -1.45 17.69
N ALA A 118 -7.16 -2.21 16.71
CA ALA A 118 -8.36 -3.03 16.89
C ALA A 118 -8.18 -4.13 17.96
N LEU A 119 -6.94 -4.62 18.16
CA LEU A 119 -6.66 -5.62 19.18
C LEU A 119 -6.74 -5.04 20.61
N GLU A 120 -6.24 -3.83 20.82
CA GLU A 120 -6.32 -3.15 22.12
C GLU A 120 -7.78 -2.99 22.56
N ARG A 121 -8.64 -2.49 21.67
CA ARG A 121 -10.09 -2.40 21.92
C ARG A 121 -10.74 -3.74 22.22
N TYR A 122 -10.32 -4.80 21.52
CA TYR A 122 -10.86 -6.14 21.75
C TYR A 122 -10.51 -6.67 23.14
N LEU A 123 -9.26 -6.51 23.56
CA LEU A 123 -8.77 -6.93 24.87
C LEU A 123 -9.46 -6.13 26.00
N GLU A 124 -9.65 -4.82 25.83
CA GLU A 124 -10.43 -3.99 26.74
C GLU A 124 -11.86 -4.49 26.93
N VAL A 125 -12.55 -4.86 25.84
CA VAL A 125 -13.91 -5.41 25.88
C VAL A 125 -13.93 -6.80 26.53
N ALA A 126 -12.90 -7.60 26.31
CA ALA A 126 -12.75 -8.91 26.95
C ALA A 126 -12.38 -8.79 28.45
N GLY A 127 -11.99 -7.61 28.93
CA GLY A 127 -11.59 -7.35 30.31
C GLY A 127 -10.19 -7.88 30.63
N VAL A 128 -9.31 -7.90 29.63
CA VAL A 128 -7.99 -8.53 29.69
C VAL A 128 -6.92 -7.52 29.30
N ASP A 129 -5.84 -7.39 30.07
CA ASP A 129 -4.79 -6.39 29.78
C ASP A 129 -3.74 -6.93 28.80
N THR A 130 -3.55 -8.25 28.78
CA THR A 130 -2.55 -8.90 27.93
C THR A 130 -3.09 -10.13 27.22
N ILE A 131 -2.51 -10.45 26.06
CA ILE A 131 -2.89 -11.63 25.29
C ILE A 131 -2.76 -12.94 26.09
N GLU A 132 -1.86 -13.00 27.07
CA GLU A 132 -1.56 -14.22 27.85
C GLU A 132 -2.69 -14.63 28.80
N GLU A 133 -3.63 -13.73 29.05
CA GLU A 133 -4.77 -13.89 29.93
C GLU A 133 -6.04 -14.26 29.14
N LEU A 134 -5.97 -14.32 27.80
CA LEU A 134 -7.08 -14.87 27.00
C LEU A 134 -7.25 -16.37 27.28
N PRO A 135 -8.50 -16.82 27.52
CA PRO A 135 -8.82 -18.18 27.92
C PRO A 135 -8.58 -19.23 26.82
#